data_AF-A0A402BKT4-F1
#
_entry.id   AF-A0A402BKT4-F1
#
_cell.length_a   1.000
_cell.length_b   1.000
_cell.length_c   1.000
_cell.angle_alpha   90.00
_cell.angle_beta   90.00
_cell.angle_gamma   90.00
#
_symmetry.space_group_name_H-M   'P 1'
#
loop_
_entity.id
_entity.type
_entity.pdbx_description
1 polymer ?
#
loop_
_entity_poly.entity_id
_entity_poly.type
_entity_poly.pdbx_seq_one_letter_code
_entity_poly.pdbx_strand_id
1 'polypeptide(L)'
;MNSHGDHTQVQGRAWSEHEYMLSFFISMQVGAVWGHCYENAYPLFFAIPELFDPHGLFIEGWIVFEDTDRVVLMEHGWLLSRQQYIVDPTIVLAVEISQPVYYYPGVSRARAELEALENEFFPHVRFSGYRDDGMQHAGYLAAYESALQKARSMLSEKKTFVEVKATLLPSQDEVVSQSSDFGVIVVQRNGGGPHGQERG
;
A
#
# COMPACT_ATOMS: atom_id res chain seq x y z
N MET A 1 3.62 17.25 23.97
CA MET A 1 2.51 16.42 24.47
C MET A 1 2.11 15.53 23.31
N ASN A 2 2.60 14.28 23.29
CA ASN A 2 2.33 13.35 22.20
C ASN A 2 0.96 12.73 22.42
N SER A 3 -0.08 13.35 21.85
CA SER A 3 -1.33 12.63 21.62
C SER A 3 -1.06 11.61 20.53
N HIS A 4 -0.67 10.40 20.93
CA HIS A 4 -0.91 9.23 20.09
C HIS A 4 -2.42 9.10 20.00
N GLY A 5 -3.00 9.80 19.02
CA GLY A 5 -4.38 9.61 18.62
C GLY A 5 -4.59 8.13 18.39
N ASP A 6 -5.69 7.62 18.90
CA ASP A 6 -6.11 6.23 18.75
C ASP A 6 -6.43 5.98 17.27
N HIS A 7 -5.39 5.86 16.43
CA HIS A 7 -5.48 5.59 14.99
C HIS A 7 -5.87 4.14 14.69
N THR A 8 -6.35 3.40 15.70
CA THR A 8 -6.77 1.99 15.61
C THR A 8 -8.03 1.77 14.77
N GLN A 9 -8.74 2.82 14.33
CA GLN A 9 -10.04 2.65 13.67
C GLN A 9 -10.04 2.34 12.17
N VAL A 10 -8.88 2.25 11.49
CA VAL A 10 -8.83 1.95 10.02
C VAL A 10 -8.11 0.64 9.71
N GLN A 11 -8.07 -0.32 10.63
CA GLN A 11 -7.50 -1.64 10.32
C GLN A 11 -8.51 -2.54 9.62
N GLY A 12 -8.19 -3.01 8.41
CA GLY A 12 -8.95 -4.04 7.72
C GLY A 12 -10.34 -3.62 7.25
N ARG A 13 -10.56 -2.32 7.02
CA ARG A 13 -11.80 -1.80 6.43
C ARG A 13 -11.74 -1.89 4.89
N ALA A 14 -12.84 -2.34 4.29
CA ALA A 14 -13.11 -2.14 2.88
C ALA A 14 -13.50 -0.69 2.61
N TRP A 15 -13.02 -0.11 1.51
CA TRP A 15 -13.49 1.21 1.07
C TRP A 15 -15.00 1.22 0.80
N SER A 16 -15.60 2.40 0.88
CA SER A 16 -16.96 2.68 0.43
C SER A 16 -16.99 3.04 -1.06
N GLU A 17 -18.18 2.96 -1.67
CA GLU A 17 -18.39 3.42 -3.05
C GLU A 17 -17.93 4.87 -3.26
N HIS A 18 -18.17 5.74 -2.26
CA HIS A 18 -17.71 7.12 -2.28
C HIS A 18 -16.17 7.23 -2.28
N GLU A 19 -15.49 6.46 -1.44
CA GLU A 19 -14.02 6.44 -1.39
C GLU A 19 -13.41 5.92 -2.70
N TYR A 20 -14.03 4.90 -3.31
CA TYR A 20 -13.65 4.43 -4.64
C TYR A 20 -13.78 5.54 -5.69
N MET A 21 -14.97 6.14 -5.80
CA MET A 21 -15.24 7.16 -6.81
C MET A 21 -14.34 8.37 -6.64
N LEU A 22 -14.13 8.84 -5.40
CA LEU A 22 -13.19 9.92 -5.10
C LEU A 22 -11.77 9.57 -5.55
N SER A 23 -11.30 8.37 -5.18
CA SER A 23 -9.97 7.88 -5.56
C SER A 23 -9.81 7.76 -7.07
N PHE A 24 -10.84 7.28 -7.77
CA PHE A 24 -10.87 7.15 -9.23
C PHE A 24 -10.83 8.53 -9.93
N PHE A 25 -11.63 9.50 -9.48
CA PHE A 25 -11.58 10.84 -10.05
C PHE A 25 -10.21 11.50 -9.86
N ILE A 26 -9.63 11.35 -8.67
CA ILE A 26 -8.29 11.88 -8.38
C ILE A 26 -7.24 11.17 -9.25
N SER A 27 -7.33 9.84 -9.38
CA SER A 27 -6.45 9.04 -10.25
C SER A 27 -6.41 9.58 -11.68
N MET A 28 -7.59 9.84 -12.26
CA MET A 28 -7.71 10.42 -13.60
C MET A 28 -7.15 11.84 -13.68
N GLN A 29 -7.36 12.67 -12.66
CA GLN A 29 -6.92 14.06 -12.64
C GLN A 29 -5.40 14.20 -12.55
N VAL A 30 -4.74 13.34 -11.77
CA VAL A 30 -3.28 13.39 -11.59
C VAL A 30 -2.53 12.54 -12.61
N GLY A 31 -3.24 11.80 -13.46
CA GLY A 31 -2.61 10.85 -14.39
C GLY A 31 -1.87 9.74 -13.66
N ALA A 32 -2.49 9.20 -12.61
CA ALA A 32 -1.87 8.20 -11.75
C ALA A 32 -1.43 6.96 -12.54
N VAL A 33 -0.28 6.40 -12.15
CA VAL A 33 0.30 5.22 -12.80
C VAL A 33 0.26 4.03 -11.85
N TRP A 34 -0.19 2.88 -12.35
CA TRP A 34 -0.17 1.63 -11.59
C TRP A 34 1.27 1.27 -11.15
N GLY A 35 1.43 0.87 -9.89
CA GLY A 35 2.73 0.56 -9.30
C GLY A 35 3.50 1.76 -8.74
N HIS A 36 3.06 3.00 -8.97
CA HIS A 36 3.71 4.23 -8.49
C HIS A 36 2.96 4.84 -7.29
N CYS A 37 2.64 4.03 -6.29
CA CYS A 37 1.70 4.44 -5.24
C CYS A 37 2.17 5.64 -4.41
N TYR A 38 3.45 5.70 -4.08
CA TYR A 38 4.01 6.80 -3.31
C TYR A 38 4.15 8.07 -4.15
N GLU A 39 4.57 7.94 -5.41
CA GLU A 39 4.70 9.05 -6.36
C GLU A 39 3.35 9.64 -6.76
N ASN A 40 2.29 8.84 -6.77
CA ASN A 40 0.94 9.33 -6.97
C ASN A 40 0.40 10.03 -5.70
N ALA A 41 0.65 9.46 -4.51
CA ALA A 41 0.05 9.93 -3.25
C ALA A 41 0.75 11.15 -2.64
N TYR A 42 2.09 11.18 -2.60
CA TYR A 42 2.84 12.26 -1.93
C TYR A 42 2.57 13.65 -2.51
N PRO A 43 2.77 13.91 -3.83
CA PRO A 43 2.52 15.24 -4.39
C PRO A 43 1.04 15.63 -4.34
N LEU A 44 0.13 14.65 -4.44
CA LEU A 44 -1.31 14.86 -4.33
C LEU A 44 -1.71 15.52 -3.00
N PHE A 45 -1.04 15.13 -1.90
CA PHE A 45 -1.30 15.72 -0.58
C PHE A 45 -1.13 17.26 -0.57
N PHE A 46 -0.14 17.75 -1.32
CA PHE A 46 0.15 19.18 -1.45
C PHE A 46 -0.66 19.86 -2.54
N ALA A 47 -1.02 19.13 -3.60
CA ALA A 47 -1.73 19.69 -4.76
C ALA A 47 -3.21 20.03 -4.47
N ILE A 48 -3.85 19.39 -3.50
CA ILE A 48 -5.27 19.58 -3.18
C ILE A 48 -5.46 19.86 -1.67
N PRO A 49 -4.97 21.00 -1.15
CA PRO A 49 -5.02 21.28 0.29
C PRO A 49 -6.46 21.32 0.84
N GLU A 50 -7.47 21.66 0.04
CA GLU A 50 -8.87 21.68 0.48
C GLU A 50 -9.39 20.30 0.90
N LEU A 51 -8.80 19.23 0.35
CA LEU A 51 -9.17 17.86 0.64
C LEU A 51 -8.45 17.33 1.89
N PHE A 52 -7.22 17.76 2.12
CA PHE A 52 -6.35 17.20 3.16
C PHE A 52 -6.24 18.10 4.39
N ASP A 53 -6.28 19.43 4.27
CA ASP A 53 -6.03 20.28 5.43
C ASP A 53 -7.24 20.43 6.36
N PRO A 54 -7.02 20.52 7.69
CA PRO A 54 -5.73 20.42 8.40
C PRO A 54 -5.44 19.02 8.97
N HIS A 55 -6.28 18.02 8.67
CA HIS A 55 -6.31 16.73 9.39
C HIS A 55 -6.03 15.51 8.52
N GLY A 56 -5.67 15.73 7.26
CA GLY A 56 -5.32 14.70 6.32
C GLY A 56 -3.97 14.10 6.67
N LEU A 57 -3.81 12.86 6.25
CA LEU A 57 -2.61 12.07 6.56
C LEU A 57 -2.12 11.40 5.29
N PHE A 58 -0.80 11.31 5.14
CA PHE A 58 -0.17 10.36 4.23
C PHE A 58 0.17 9.09 5.00
N ILE A 59 -0.14 7.94 4.42
CA ILE A 59 -0.01 6.65 5.06
C ILE A 59 0.98 5.79 4.28
N GLU A 60 1.96 5.23 4.98
CA GLU A 60 2.74 4.08 4.52
C GLU A 60 2.24 2.83 5.24
N GLY A 61 1.93 1.78 4.50
CA GLY A 61 1.44 0.56 5.10
C GLY A 61 1.27 -0.55 4.09
N TRP A 62 0.26 -1.37 4.34
CA TRP A 62 0.00 -2.58 3.57
C TRP A 62 -1.45 -2.62 3.14
N ILE A 63 -1.70 -3.15 1.95
CA ILE A 63 -3.03 -3.50 1.50
C ILE A 63 -3.13 -4.99 1.18
N VAL A 64 -4.33 -5.53 1.32
CA VAL A 64 -4.66 -6.89 0.92
C VAL A 64 -5.88 -6.86 0.01
N PHE A 65 -5.78 -7.51 -1.14
CA PHE A 65 -6.91 -7.67 -2.06
C PHE A 65 -6.80 -9.00 -2.80
N GLU A 66 -7.90 -9.40 -3.42
CA GLU A 66 -7.96 -10.59 -4.27
C GLU A 66 -8.08 -10.18 -5.73
N ASP A 67 -7.33 -10.86 -6.59
CA ASP A 67 -7.59 -10.91 -8.03
C ASP A 67 -8.11 -12.32 -8.37
N THR A 68 -8.35 -12.57 -9.66
CA THR A 68 -8.92 -13.79 -10.24
C THR A 68 -8.24 -15.06 -9.70
N ASP A 69 -6.91 -15.07 -9.68
CA ASP A 69 -6.06 -16.22 -9.34
C ASP A 69 -5.11 -15.98 -8.15
N ARG A 70 -5.18 -14.80 -7.53
CA ARG A 70 -4.19 -14.33 -6.55
C ARG A 70 -4.85 -13.71 -5.32
N VAL A 71 -4.21 -13.91 -4.17
CA VAL A 71 -4.34 -13.05 -3.00
C VAL A 71 -3.07 -12.21 -2.91
N VAL A 72 -3.21 -10.90 -3.04
CA VAL A 72 -2.10 -9.96 -3.08
C VAL A 72 -1.98 -9.26 -1.73
N LEU A 73 -0.80 -9.32 -1.13
CA LEU A 73 -0.36 -8.47 -0.04
C LEU A 73 0.65 -7.48 -0.61
N MET A 74 0.35 -6.20 -0.58
CA MET A 74 1.16 -5.17 -1.22
C MET A 74 1.54 -4.07 -0.23
N GLU A 75 2.82 -3.75 -0.16
CA GLU A 75 3.31 -2.53 0.46
C GLU A 75 2.84 -1.31 -0.35
N HIS A 76 2.20 -0.35 0.29
CA HIS A 76 1.45 0.67 -0.42
C HIS A 76 1.45 2.03 0.29
N GLY A 77 1.29 3.08 -0.51
CA GLY A 77 1.11 4.46 -0.06
C GLY A 77 -0.27 4.99 -0.46
N TRP A 78 -0.97 5.62 0.48
CA TRP A 78 -2.26 6.26 0.23
C TRP A 78 -2.47 7.46 1.15
N LEU A 79 -3.57 8.19 0.94
CA LEU A 79 -3.94 9.35 1.75
C LEU A 79 -5.23 9.11 2.52
N LEU A 80 -5.34 9.78 3.67
CA LEU A 80 -6.62 10.04 4.34
C LEU A 80 -6.94 11.51 4.17
N SER A 81 -8.13 11.81 3.66
CA SER A 81 -8.66 13.19 3.61
C SER A 81 -8.91 13.74 5.02
N ARG A 82 -9.18 15.05 5.12
CA ARG A 82 -9.58 15.68 6.39
C ARG A 82 -10.86 15.08 6.99
N GLN A 83 -11.69 14.45 6.17
CA GLN A 83 -12.92 13.74 6.57
C GLN A 83 -12.67 12.25 6.86
N GLN A 84 -11.41 11.81 6.89
CA GLN A 84 -10.99 10.42 7.11
C GLN A 84 -11.46 9.44 6.02
N TYR A 85 -11.76 9.95 4.82
CA TYR A 85 -11.94 9.11 3.64
C TYR A 85 -10.60 8.66 3.07
N ILE A 86 -10.53 7.39 2.68
CA ILE A 86 -9.39 6.84 1.93
C ILE A 86 -9.37 7.46 0.53
N VAL A 87 -8.20 7.97 0.16
CA VAL A 87 -7.89 8.48 -1.17
C VAL A 87 -6.67 7.71 -1.68
N ASP A 88 -6.91 6.79 -2.60
CA ASP A 88 -5.91 5.89 -3.15
C ASP A 88 -5.97 5.90 -4.68
N PRO A 89 -5.28 6.84 -5.34
CA PRO A 89 -5.35 7.00 -6.79
C PRO A 89 -4.73 5.84 -7.56
N THR A 90 -4.02 4.93 -6.89
CA THR A 90 -3.28 3.85 -7.54
C THR A 90 -4.10 2.57 -7.55
N ILE A 91 -4.70 2.18 -6.43
CA ILE A 91 -5.38 0.88 -6.33
C ILE A 91 -6.60 0.78 -7.25
N VAL A 92 -7.32 1.89 -7.44
CA VAL A 92 -8.50 1.98 -8.33
C VAL A 92 -8.19 1.62 -9.79
N LEU A 93 -6.92 1.57 -10.17
CA LEU A 93 -6.47 1.13 -11.50
C LEU A 93 -6.40 -0.41 -11.63
N ALA A 94 -6.40 -1.13 -10.52
CA ALA A 94 -6.22 -2.59 -10.48
C ALA A 94 -7.43 -3.35 -9.93
N VAL A 95 -8.42 -2.66 -9.40
CA VAL A 95 -9.57 -3.29 -8.75
C VAL A 95 -10.88 -2.62 -9.14
N GLU A 96 -11.95 -3.41 -9.15
CA GLU A 96 -13.31 -2.93 -9.39
C GLU A 96 -13.93 -2.29 -8.14
N ILE A 97 -14.96 -1.46 -8.34
CA ILE A 97 -15.66 -0.77 -7.23
C ILE A 97 -16.25 -1.74 -6.18
N SER A 98 -16.70 -2.91 -6.62
CA SER A 98 -17.26 -3.95 -5.74
C SER A 98 -16.19 -4.84 -5.12
N GLN A 99 -14.93 -4.71 -5.53
CA GLN A 99 -13.84 -5.55 -5.07
C GLN A 99 -13.34 -5.04 -3.71
N PRO A 100 -13.28 -5.92 -2.68
CA PRO A 100 -12.80 -5.51 -1.37
C PRO A 100 -11.28 -5.31 -1.39
N VAL A 101 -10.84 -4.17 -0.85
CA VAL A 101 -9.44 -3.86 -0.54
C VAL A 101 -9.34 -3.59 0.95
N TYR A 102 -8.42 -4.26 1.64
CA TYR A 102 -8.23 -4.13 3.08
C TYR A 102 -6.96 -3.34 3.37
N TYR A 103 -7.09 -2.22 4.09
CA TYR A 103 -5.98 -1.34 4.41
C TYR A 103 -5.43 -1.58 5.82
N TYR A 104 -4.10 -1.55 5.94
CA TYR A 104 -3.35 -1.77 7.18
C TYR A 104 -2.32 -0.64 7.35
N PRO A 105 -2.69 0.47 8.01
CA PRO A 105 -1.80 1.62 8.19
C PRO A 105 -0.62 1.25 9.09
N GLY A 106 0.61 1.50 8.63
CA GLY A 106 1.83 1.24 9.41
C GLY A 106 2.47 2.51 9.98
N VAL A 107 2.63 3.53 9.15
CA VAL A 107 3.11 4.87 9.53
C VAL A 107 2.16 5.91 8.97
N SER A 108 1.74 6.85 9.80
CA SER A 108 0.92 8.00 9.39
C SER A 108 1.72 9.27 9.57
N ARG A 109 1.65 10.18 8.59
CA ARG A 109 2.35 11.47 8.64
C ARG A 109 1.40 12.61 8.35
N ALA A 110 1.45 13.63 9.20
CA ALA A 110 0.75 14.88 8.99
C ALA A 110 1.57 15.81 8.07
N ARG A 111 0.94 16.92 7.62
CA ARG A 111 1.56 17.91 6.74
C ARG A 111 2.97 18.33 7.17
N ALA A 112 3.13 18.75 8.42
CA ALA A 112 4.42 19.25 8.91
C ALA A 112 5.53 18.19 8.83
N GLU A 113 5.19 16.92 9.02
CA GLU A 113 6.14 15.81 8.84
C GLU A 113 6.47 15.60 7.36
N LEU A 114 5.48 15.68 6.47
CA LEU A 114 5.70 15.52 5.02
C LEU A 114 6.50 16.66 4.39
N GLU A 115 6.31 17.89 4.87
CA GLU A 115 7.10 19.06 4.47
C GLU A 115 8.56 18.89 4.90
N ALA A 116 8.82 18.29 6.07
CA ALA A 116 10.16 17.98 6.52
C ALA A 116 10.83 16.84 5.72
N LEU A 117 10.06 16.11 4.90
CA LEU A 117 10.51 15.01 4.03
C LEU A 117 10.57 15.42 2.55
N GLU A 118 10.55 16.73 2.25
CA GLU A 118 10.69 17.21 0.88
C GLU A 118 11.99 16.70 0.24
N ASN A 119 11.89 16.11 -0.95
CA ASN A 119 12.99 15.48 -1.69
C ASN A 119 13.56 14.18 -1.07
N GLU A 120 12.90 13.61 -0.08
CA GLU A 120 13.24 12.29 0.45
C GLU A 120 12.61 11.15 -0.36
N PHE A 121 13.17 9.95 -0.26
CA PHE A 121 12.63 8.75 -0.90
C PHE A 121 11.49 8.14 -0.08
N PHE A 122 10.51 7.58 -0.80
CA PHE A 122 9.40 6.80 -0.25
C PHE A 122 9.46 5.33 -0.72
N PRO A 123 8.99 4.35 0.09
CA PRO A 123 8.44 4.48 1.45
C PRO A 123 9.53 4.93 2.44
N HIS A 124 9.29 6.05 3.13
CA HIS A 124 10.31 6.69 3.94
C HIS A 124 10.67 5.85 5.18
N VAL A 125 9.77 4.98 5.64
CA VAL A 125 10.03 4.05 6.76
C VAL A 125 11.26 3.15 6.52
N ARG A 126 11.63 2.89 5.27
CA ARG A 126 12.83 2.11 4.93
C ARG A 126 14.13 2.90 5.05
N PHE A 127 14.07 4.22 4.91
CA PHE A 127 15.24 5.09 4.90
C PHE A 127 15.46 5.79 6.24
N SER A 128 14.48 5.78 7.13
CA SER A 128 14.53 6.44 8.44
C SER A 128 15.21 5.62 9.55
N GLY A 129 16.17 4.76 9.21
CA GLY A 129 17.00 4.04 10.18
C GLY A 129 16.43 2.72 10.73
N TYR A 130 15.41 2.13 10.08
CA TYR A 130 14.74 0.91 10.53
C TYR A 130 15.16 -0.37 9.78
N ARG A 131 16.43 -0.45 9.34
CA ARG A 131 16.95 -1.38 8.32
C ARG A 131 16.31 -1.16 6.95
N ASP A 132 16.94 -1.76 5.93
CA ASP A 132 16.58 -1.59 4.51
C ASP A 132 15.13 -2.00 4.17
N ASP A 133 14.44 -2.74 5.05
CA ASP A 133 13.06 -3.20 4.86
C ASP A 133 12.02 -2.48 5.73
N GLY A 134 12.43 -1.54 6.60
CA GLY A 134 11.55 -0.79 7.50
C GLY A 134 10.95 -1.60 8.66
N MET A 135 11.27 -2.89 8.78
CA MET A 135 10.58 -3.81 9.71
C MET A 135 10.97 -3.63 11.18
N GLN A 136 11.94 -2.77 11.50
CA GLN A 136 12.20 -2.39 12.88
C GLN A 136 11.23 -1.33 13.42
N HIS A 137 10.43 -0.68 12.56
CA HIS A 137 9.38 0.22 13.01
C HIS A 137 8.18 -0.60 13.54
N ALA A 138 7.91 -0.52 14.84
CA ALA A 138 6.93 -1.38 15.51
C ALA A 138 5.51 -1.30 14.90
N GLY A 139 5.04 -0.10 14.56
CA GLY A 139 3.73 0.07 13.90
C GLY A 139 3.70 -0.50 12.48
N TYR A 140 4.82 -0.46 11.78
CA TYR A 140 4.93 -0.95 10.41
C TYR A 140 4.95 -2.47 10.37
N LEU A 141 5.72 -3.08 11.27
CA LEU A 141 5.75 -4.52 11.47
C LEU A 141 4.37 -5.06 11.87
N ALA A 142 3.70 -4.42 12.83
CA ALA A 142 2.37 -4.84 13.27
C ALA A 142 1.32 -4.76 12.14
N ALA A 143 1.40 -3.73 11.28
CA ALA A 143 0.55 -3.61 10.10
C ALA A 143 0.83 -4.72 9.08
N TYR A 144 2.10 -5.03 8.82
CA TYR A 144 2.50 -6.14 7.96
C TYR A 144 1.99 -7.49 8.47
N GLU A 145 2.17 -7.78 9.76
CA GLU A 145 1.72 -9.04 10.37
C GLU A 145 0.20 -9.20 10.28
N SER A 146 -0.55 -8.11 10.52
CA SER A 146 -2.00 -8.08 10.39
C SER A 146 -2.47 -8.29 8.95
N ALA A 147 -1.82 -7.62 8.00
CA ALA A 147 -2.06 -7.81 6.57
C ALA A 147 -1.76 -9.25 6.15
N LEU A 148 -0.65 -9.83 6.61
CA LEU A 148 -0.25 -11.19 6.30
C LEU A 148 -1.25 -12.21 6.84
N GLN A 149 -1.75 -12.00 8.05
CA GLN A 149 -2.81 -12.83 8.62
C GLN A 149 -4.09 -12.77 7.76
N LYS A 150 -4.50 -11.57 7.33
CA LYS A 150 -5.67 -11.40 6.46
C LYS A 150 -5.48 -12.10 5.12
N ALA A 151 -4.34 -11.88 4.46
CA ALA A 151 -4.04 -12.51 3.18
C ALA A 151 -4.07 -14.04 3.31
N ARG A 152 -3.50 -14.60 4.38
CA ARG A 152 -3.58 -16.05 4.65
C ARG A 152 -5.00 -16.54 4.85
N SER A 153 -5.88 -15.77 5.50
CA SER A 153 -7.29 -16.15 5.68
C SER A 153 -8.11 -16.12 4.38
N MET A 154 -7.62 -15.40 3.37
CA MET A 154 -8.26 -15.25 2.05
C MET A 154 -7.77 -16.30 1.04
N LEU A 155 -6.68 -17.01 1.35
CA LEU A 155 -6.15 -18.05 0.47
C LEU A 155 -7.10 -19.24 0.38
N SER A 156 -7.21 -19.77 -0.84
CA SER A 156 -7.90 -21.02 -1.16
C SER A 156 -7.02 -21.89 -2.04
N GLU A 157 -7.37 -23.16 -2.21
CA GLU A 157 -6.61 -24.12 -3.04
C GLU A 157 -6.38 -23.66 -4.49
N LYS A 158 -7.23 -22.74 -4.98
CA LYS A 158 -7.19 -22.23 -6.35
C LYS A 158 -6.43 -20.90 -6.51
N LYS A 159 -6.02 -20.28 -5.40
CA LYS A 159 -5.37 -18.96 -5.43
C LYS A 159 -3.92 -19.06 -4.99
N THR A 160 -3.08 -18.28 -5.65
CA THR A 160 -1.67 -18.12 -5.27
C THR A 160 -1.50 -16.93 -4.34
N PHE A 161 -0.57 -17.03 -3.40
CA PHE A 161 -0.18 -15.90 -2.55
C PHE A 161 0.90 -15.09 -3.26
N VAL A 162 0.69 -13.78 -3.36
CA VAL A 162 1.66 -12.84 -3.93
C VAL A 162 1.95 -11.74 -2.92
N GLU A 163 3.22 -11.60 -2.56
CA GLU A 163 3.73 -10.49 -1.76
C GLU A 163 4.45 -9.50 -2.69
N VAL A 164 4.00 -8.25 -2.68
CA VAL A 164 4.59 -7.14 -3.43
C VAL A 164 5.15 -6.13 -2.44
N LYS A 165 6.43 -5.82 -2.61
CA LYS A 165 7.09 -4.73 -1.89
C LYS A 165 7.34 -3.61 -2.87
N ALA A 166 7.11 -2.36 -2.46
CA ALA A 166 7.48 -1.23 -3.27
C ALA A 166 9.00 -1.26 -3.44
N THR A 167 9.47 -1.27 -4.69
CA THR A 167 10.89 -1.15 -4.99
C THR A 167 11.16 0.30 -5.36
N LEU A 168 12.32 0.83 -4.97
CA LEU A 168 12.88 1.98 -5.68
C LEU A 168 13.03 1.52 -7.13
N LEU A 169 12.23 2.07 -8.04
CA LEU A 169 12.51 1.87 -9.45
C LEU A 169 13.89 2.48 -9.71
N PRO A 170 14.82 1.78 -10.39
CA PRO A 170 16.03 2.41 -10.83
C PRO A 170 15.66 3.63 -11.67
N SER A 171 16.38 4.73 -11.49
CA SER A 171 16.21 5.95 -12.31
C SER A 171 16.17 5.55 -13.79
N GLN A 172 15.32 6.21 -14.59
CA GLN A 172 15.09 5.87 -16.00
C GLN A 172 16.39 5.81 -16.85
N ASP A 173 17.50 6.36 -16.35
CA ASP A 173 18.84 6.30 -16.95
C ASP A 173 19.54 4.92 -16.87
N GLU A 174 19.04 3.96 -16.08
CA GLU A 174 19.63 2.60 -15.98
C GLU A 174 18.89 1.51 -16.78
N VAL A 175 17.83 1.85 -17.52
CA VAL A 175 17.09 0.88 -18.34
C VAL A 175 17.79 0.67 -19.69
N VAL A 176 18.98 0.08 -19.67
CA VAL A 176 19.62 -0.49 -20.86
C VAL A 176 19.12 -1.92 -21.05
N SER A 177 18.12 -2.04 -21.92
CA SER A 177 17.67 -3.27 -22.59
C SER A 177 17.51 -4.53 -21.70
N GLN A 178 16.37 -4.63 -21.02
CA GLN A 178 15.70 -5.94 -20.89
C GLN A 178 14.25 -5.77 -21.31
N SER A 179 13.86 -6.58 -22.30
CA SER A 179 12.52 -6.63 -22.86
C SER A 179 11.54 -7.32 -21.92
N SER A 180 10.32 -6.79 -21.92
CA SER A 180 9.02 -7.29 -21.45
C SER A 180 8.75 -7.36 -19.94
N ASP A 181 7.78 -6.51 -19.58
CA ASP A 181 6.78 -6.58 -18.51
C ASP A 181 7.19 -6.22 -17.07
N PHE A 182 6.91 -4.95 -16.75
CA PHE A 182 6.64 -4.34 -15.44
C PHE A 182 7.61 -4.69 -14.30
N GLY A 183 8.36 -3.69 -13.83
CA GLY A 183 9.31 -3.76 -12.72
C GLY A 183 8.67 -4.02 -11.35
N VAL A 184 7.98 -5.15 -11.20
CA VAL A 184 7.43 -5.69 -9.96
C VAL A 184 8.19 -6.99 -9.67
N ILE A 185 9.00 -7.01 -8.61
CA ILE A 185 9.57 -8.27 -8.13
C ILE A 185 8.46 -9.02 -7.40
N VAL A 186 7.86 -9.98 -8.10
CA VAL A 186 6.91 -10.93 -7.51
C VAL A 186 7.72 -11.97 -6.73
N VAL A 187 7.69 -11.91 -5.40
CA VAL A 187 8.23 -13.00 -4.57
C VAL A 187 7.14 -14.08 -4.45
N GLN A 188 7.15 -15.06 -5.37
CA GLN A 188 6.29 -16.23 -5.23
C GLN A 188 6.85 -17.16 -4.15
N ARG A 189 6.13 -17.29 -3.03
CA ARG A 189 6.32 -18.41 -2.09
C ARG A 189 5.24 -19.44 -2.36
N ASN A 190 5.61 -20.53 -3.02
CA ASN A 190 4.75 -21.70 -3.13
C ASN A 190 4.46 -22.19 -1.70
N GLY A 191 3.22 -22.02 -1.26
CA GLY A 191 2.74 -22.61 -0.01
C GLY A 191 2.82 -24.13 -0.14
N GLY A 192 3.90 -24.71 0.41
CA GLY A 192 4.05 -26.15 0.51
C GLY A 192 2.94 -26.70 1.38
N GLY A 193 1.88 -27.21 0.73
CA GLY A 193 0.93 -28.09 1.39
C GLY A 193 1.65 -29.34 1.88
N PRO A 194 1.23 -29.95 3.00
CA PRO A 194 1.83 -31.17 3.48
C PRO A 194 1.57 -32.27 2.45
N HIS A 195 2.63 -32.77 1.82
CA HIS A 195 2.56 -34.06 1.15
C HIS A 195 2.22 -35.11 2.20
N GLY A 196 0.94 -35.49 2.23
CA GLY A 196 0.53 -36.78 2.72
C GLY A 196 1.27 -37.83 1.90
N GLN A 197 2.08 -38.64 2.58
CA GLN A 197 2.52 -39.92 2.05
C GLN A 197 1.92 -41.02 2.93
N GLU A 198 0.96 -41.72 2.33
CA GLU A 198 0.38 -42.95 2.80
C GLU A 198 1.41 -44.10 2.84
N ARG A 199 1.30 -44.90 3.90
CA ARG A 199 1.45 -46.37 3.99
C ARG A 199 2.84 -47.02 3.92
N GLY A 200 3.13 -47.69 5.04
CA GLY A 200 3.89 -48.93 5.16
C GLY A 200 3.51 -49.57 6.48
#